data_AF-G3V6R8-F1
#
_entry.id   AF-G3V6R8-F1
#
_cell.length_a   1.000
_cell.length_b   1.000
_cell.length_c   1.000
_cell.angle_alpha   90.00
_cell.angle_beta   90.00
_cell.angle_gamma   90.00
#
_symmetry.space_group_name_H-M   'P 1'
#
loop_
_entity.id
_entity.type
_entity.pdbx_description
1 polymer ?
#
loop_
_entity_poly.entity_id
_entity_poly.type
_entity_poly.pdbx_seq_one_letter_code
_entity_poly.pdbx_strand_id
1 'polypeptide(L)'
;MFPLKEENRRVAQLLLRSGTCPRCIFRFCGVDLPAPYKRPYKELLDDLQTFLESENRELILEGPDPPLKKIRLHEDGVDTLSANGEEGVSVTEDENMAATKPSNWRVCNVCLGILQGFCEKDFITEVCQKVEASGFEFTSVVLSVSFPPQLSVREHAAWLLVKQEMGKQSLSLGRNDVVQLKEAYKWITHPLFSEELGVPTDGKSLFEVSVVFAHPETLQDCHFLGEVCPDCFKPAKNKQSVFTRMAVLKALSRIKEEDFLT
;
A
#
# COMPACT_ATOMS: atom_id res chain seq x y z
N MET A 1 11.47 16.11 -1.21
CA MET A 1 10.60 16.63 -0.13
C MET A 1 9.49 15.62 0.09
N PHE A 2 9.21 15.26 1.34
CA PHE A 2 8.14 14.30 1.68
C PHE A 2 6.77 14.95 1.47
N PRO A 3 5.75 14.25 0.93
CA PRO A 3 4.52 14.89 0.47
C PRO A 3 3.51 15.19 1.59
N LEU A 4 3.64 14.56 2.76
CA LEU A 4 2.71 14.76 3.87
C LEU A 4 3.10 15.99 4.69
N LYS A 5 2.07 16.72 5.12
CA LYS A 5 2.18 17.86 6.04
C LYS A 5 1.85 17.43 7.45
N GLU A 6 2.13 18.31 8.42
CA GLU A 6 1.89 18.06 9.84
C GLU A 6 0.41 17.73 10.14
N GLU A 7 -0.54 18.39 9.47
CA GLU A 7 -1.98 18.09 9.55
C GLU A 7 -2.34 16.64 9.15
N ASN A 8 -1.48 15.97 8.37
CA ASN A 8 -1.69 14.58 7.96
C ASN A 8 -1.14 13.56 8.97
N ARG A 9 -0.33 14.00 9.95
CA ARG A 9 0.45 13.10 10.82
C ARG A 9 -0.42 12.10 11.58
N ARG A 10 -1.48 12.57 12.24
CA ARG A 10 -2.37 11.69 13.04
C ARG A 10 -3.05 10.62 12.19
N VAL A 11 -3.53 11.02 11.01
CA VAL A 11 -4.14 10.11 10.02
C VAL A 11 -3.11 9.11 9.52
N ALA A 12 -1.93 9.57 9.13
CA ALA A 12 -0.85 8.71 8.65
C ALA A 12 -0.40 7.71 9.72
N GLN A 13 -0.27 8.14 10.97
CA GLN A 13 0.10 7.30 12.10
C GLN A 13 -0.95 6.22 12.37
N LEU A 14 -2.24 6.60 12.38
CA LEU A 14 -3.37 5.69 12.59
C LEU A 14 -3.46 4.63 11.48
N LEU A 15 -3.37 5.06 10.22
CA LEU A 15 -3.41 4.17 9.07
C LEU A 15 -2.20 3.23 9.04
N LEU A 16 -0.99 3.72 9.32
CA LEU A 16 0.20 2.89 9.35
C LEU A 16 0.10 1.81 10.44
N ARG A 17 -0.32 2.18 11.66
CA ARG A 17 -0.49 1.23 12.79
C ARG A 17 -1.55 0.17 12.51
N SER A 18 -2.59 0.48 11.75
CA SER A 18 -3.62 -0.48 11.34
C SER A 18 -3.21 -1.36 10.15
N GLY A 19 -2.02 -1.16 9.57
CA GLY A 19 -1.48 -1.98 8.48
C GLY A 19 -1.69 -1.41 7.08
N THR A 20 -1.95 -0.11 6.94
CA THR A 20 -2.07 0.57 5.64
C THR A 20 -0.69 0.90 5.08
N CYS A 21 -0.46 0.61 3.80
CA CYS A 21 0.82 0.91 3.14
C CYS A 21 1.01 2.42 2.85
N PRO A 22 2.26 2.91 2.68
CA PRO A 22 2.55 4.33 2.45
C PRO A 22 1.77 4.95 1.28
N ARG A 23 1.68 4.24 0.15
CA ARG A 23 0.93 4.72 -1.02
C ARG A 23 -0.57 4.86 -0.74
N CYS A 24 -1.17 3.95 0.02
CA CYS A 24 -2.57 4.11 0.45
C CYS A 24 -2.73 5.28 1.43
N ILE A 25 -1.76 5.50 2.32
CA ILE A 25 -1.76 6.65 3.22
C ILE A 25 -1.75 7.96 2.42
N PHE A 26 -0.89 8.09 1.40
CA PHE A 26 -0.88 9.25 0.51
C PHE A 26 -2.25 9.51 -0.12
N ARG A 27 -2.97 8.45 -0.53
CA ARG A 27 -4.32 8.58 -1.09
C ARG A 27 -5.32 9.13 -0.09
N PHE A 28 -5.32 8.62 1.14
CA PHE A 28 -6.22 9.09 2.20
C PHE A 28 -5.86 10.48 2.73
N CYS A 29 -4.60 10.90 2.55
CA CYS A 29 -4.14 12.26 2.85
C CYS A 29 -4.31 13.23 1.67
N GLY A 30 -4.94 12.83 0.56
CA GLY A 30 -5.22 13.70 -0.58
C GLY A 30 -3.99 14.13 -1.39
N VAL A 31 -2.91 13.36 -1.37
CA VAL A 31 -1.73 13.64 -2.20
C VAL A 31 -2.07 13.34 -3.66
N ASP A 32 -2.33 14.38 -4.44
CA ASP A 32 -2.76 14.32 -5.84
C ASP A 32 -1.61 14.36 -6.86
N LEU A 33 -0.37 14.54 -6.38
CA LEU A 33 0.82 14.53 -7.22
C LEU A 33 1.25 13.08 -7.54
N PRO A 34 1.47 12.71 -8.82
CA PRO A 34 1.93 11.37 -9.18
C PRO A 34 3.34 11.01 -8.69
N ALA A 35 4.24 11.99 -8.57
CA ALA A 35 5.67 11.75 -8.36
C ALA A 35 5.99 10.98 -7.05
N PRO A 36 5.39 11.31 -5.88
CA PRO A 36 5.59 10.53 -4.67
C PRO A 36 5.23 9.05 -4.79
N TYR A 37 4.19 8.70 -5.56
CA TYR A 37 3.74 7.31 -5.69
C TYR A 37 4.72 6.42 -6.44
N LYS A 38 5.53 6.99 -7.33
CA LYS A 38 6.49 6.29 -8.20
C LYS A 38 7.79 5.91 -7.49
N ARG A 39 8.01 6.40 -6.26
CA ARG A 39 9.22 6.09 -5.50
C ARG A 39 9.24 4.63 -5.05
N PRO A 40 10.44 4.04 -4.83
CA PRO A 40 10.57 2.67 -4.33
C PRO A 40 9.83 2.49 -3.00
N TYR A 41 9.13 1.37 -2.85
CA TYR A 41 8.31 1.10 -1.67
C TYR A 41 9.07 1.22 -0.35
N LYS A 42 10.31 0.70 -0.32
CA LYS A 42 11.17 0.74 0.88
C LYS A 42 11.46 2.17 1.31
N GLU A 43 11.90 3.02 0.39
CA GLU A 43 12.16 4.44 0.69
C GLU A 43 10.90 5.16 1.17
N LEU A 44 9.74 4.86 0.57
CA LEU A 44 8.48 5.46 1.02
C LEU A 44 8.12 5.08 2.45
N LEU A 45 8.42 3.84 2.85
CA LEU A 45 8.18 3.38 4.21
C LEU A 45 9.17 4.02 5.18
N ASP A 46 10.45 4.04 4.84
CA ASP A 46 11.51 4.62 5.68
C ASP A 46 11.28 6.13 5.90
N ASP A 47 10.93 6.86 4.84
CA ASP A 47 10.61 8.29 4.92
C ASP A 47 9.33 8.54 5.73
N LEU A 48 8.31 7.68 5.59
CA LEU A 48 7.09 7.79 6.39
C LEU A 48 7.36 7.54 7.87
N GLN A 49 8.16 6.54 8.21
CA GLN A 49 8.56 6.28 9.59
C GLN A 49 9.34 7.46 10.16
N THR A 50 10.32 7.97 9.40
CA THR A 50 11.08 9.17 9.78
C THR A 50 10.19 10.37 10.00
N PHE A 51 9.23 10.60 9.08
CA PHE A 51 8.24 11.66 9.21
C PHE A 51 7.47 11.51 10.51
N LEU A 52 6.98 10.31 10.86
CA LEU A 52 6.18 10.07 12.06
C LEU A 52 6.99 10.14 13.37
N GLU A 53 8.27 9.77 13.35
CA GLU A 53 9.15 9.77 14.53
C GLU A 53 9.56 11.18 15.01
N SER A 54 9.51 12.19 14.14
CA SER A 54 10.00 13.53 14.47
C SER A 54 9.30 14.18 15.68
N GLU A 55 8.04 13.84 15.95
CA GLU A 55 7.26 14.35 17.09
C GLU A 55 7.62 13.66 18.43
N ASN A 56 8.00 12.36 18.39
CA ASN A 56 8.40 11.64 19.61
C ASN A 56 9.66 12.24 20.24
N ARG A 57 10.51 12.93 19.47
CA ARG A 57 11.70 13.61 20.01
C ARG A 57 11.40 14.95 20.65
N GLU A 58 10.41 15.70 20.15
CA GLU A 58 10.05 17.01 20.70
C GLU A 58 9.32 16.88 22.05
N LEU A 59 8.50 15.83 22.23
CA LEU A 59 7.81 15.57 23.50
C LEU A 59 8.72 15.05 24.64
N ILE A 60 9.95 14.59 24.33
CA ILE A 60 10.91 14.07 25.33
C ILE A 60 11.85 15.17 25.85
N LEU A 61 11.92 16.33 25.19
CA LEU A 61 12.88 17.40 25.54
C LEU A 61 12.32 18.45 26.52
N GLU A 62 11.05 18.39 26.90
CA GLU A 62 10.44 19.30 27.90
C GLU A 62 10.29 18.68 29.30
N GLY A 63 11.35 18.02 29.78
CA GLY A 63 11.49 17.63 31.19
C GLY A 63 12.73 18.30 31.80
N PRO A 64 12.64 18.99 32.95
CA PRO A 64 13.83 19.49 33.62
C PRO A 64 14.66 18.30 34.13
N ASP A 65 15.86 18.12 33.56
CA ASP A 65 16.87 17.17 34.03
C ASP A 65 17.13 17.38 35.54
N PRO A 66 16.96 16.37 36.41
CA PRO A 66 17.48 16.44 37.77
C PRO A 66 19.00 16.21 37.75
N PRO A 67 19.78 16.89 38.62
CA PRO A 67 21.22 16.88 38.53
C PRO A 67 21.80 15.51 38.95
N LEU A 68 22.50 14.85 38.02
CA LEU A 68 23.29 13.65 38.30
C LEU A 68 24.43 13.99 39.27
N LYS A 69 24.28 13.60 40.54
CA LYS A 69 25.39 13.60 41.52
C LYS A 69 26.39 12.50 41.14
N LYS A 70 27.61 12.93 40.81
CA LYS A 70 28.81 12.10 40.75
C LYS A 70 28.96 11.30 42.05
N ILE A 71 29.07 9.99 41.95
CA ILE A 71 29.75 9.16 42.94
C ILE A 71 30.89 8.45 42.20
N ARG A 72 32.12 8.83 42.57
CA ARG A 72 33.37 8.11 42.28
C ARG A 72 33.61 7.09 43.39
N LEU A 73 34.42 6.07 43.05
CA LEU A 73 35.20 5.09 43.85
C LEU A 73 34.83 3.67 43.42
N HIS A 74 35.72 2.70 43.20
CA HIS A 74 37.17 2.61 43.08
C HIS A 74 37.43 1.21 42.49
N GLU A 75 38.56 1.03 41.81
CA GLU A 75 39.02 -0.23 41.19
C GLU A 75 39.37 -1.29 42.24
N ASP A 76 39.16 -2.57 41.89
CA ASP A 76 39.96 -3.70 42.35
C ASP A 76 39.90 -4.84 41.31
N GLY A 77 40.94 -4.91 40.48
CA GLY A 77 41.90 -6.01 40.42
C GLY A 77 41.47 -7.46 40.12
N VAL A 78 42.05 -7.97 39.01
CA VAL A 78 42.83 -9.23 38.87
C VAL A 78 42.18 -10.44 38.15
N ASP A 79 42.79 -10.73 36.99
CA ASP A 79 43.11 -12.00 36.28
C ASP A 79 41.99 -13.02 35.95
N THR A 80 41.92 -13.61 34.75
CA THR A 80 42.98 -14.42 34.12
C THR A 80 42.68 -14.71 32.62
N LEU A 81 43.76 -15.05 31.91
CA LEU A 81 44.05 -15.14 30.48
C LEU A 81 43.48 -16.34 29.67
N SER A 82 43.58 -16.17 28.33
CA SER A 82 43.96 -17.14 27.27
C SER A 82 42.85 -17.62 26.33
N ALA A 83 43.05 -17.93 25.04
CA ALA A 83 43.96 -17.53 23.95
C ALA A 83 43.59 -18.38 22.70
N ASN A 84 43.52 -17.73 21.53
CA ASN A 84 43.88 -18.16 20.14
C ASN A 84 43.36 -19.41 19.38
N GLY A 85 43.15 -19.18 18.06
CA GLY A 85 43.28 -20.10 16.90
C GLY A 85 42.13 -19.93 15.86
N GLU A 86 42.22 -19.16 14.75
CA GLU A 86 42.90 -19.39 13.42
C GLU A 86 42.53 -20.74 12.75
N GLU A 87 42.24 -20.96 11.45
CA GLU A 87 42.22 -20.24 10.16
C GLU A 87 41.63 -21.25 9.09
N GLY A 88 41.24 -20.83 7.86
CA GLY A 88 41.38 -21.70 6.65
C GLY A 88 40.20 -21.98 5.68
N VAL A 89 39.89 -21.03 4.78
CA VAL A 89 39.64 -21.07 3.30
C VAL A 89 39.27 -22.39 2.55
N SER A 90 38.19 -22.42 1.75
CA SER A 90 38.20 -22.47 0.25
C SER A 90 36.85 -22.75 -0.45
N VAL A 91 36.52 -21.80 -1.34
CA VAL A 91 35.73 -21.73 -2.60
C VAL A 91 35.20 -23.04 -3.25
N THR A 92 33.92 -23.05 -3.65
CA THR A 92 33.49 -23.34 -5.04
C THR A 92 32.16 -22.64 -5.32
N GLU A 93 32.14 -21.89 -6.41
CA GLU A 93 30.99 -21.25 -7.03
C GLU A 93 30.19 -22.29 -7.82
N ASP A 94 28.86 -22.23 -7.76
CA ASP A 94 28.08 -22.40 -8.98
C ASP A 94 26.72 -21.70 -8.84
N GLU A 95 26.41 -20.98 -9.91
CA GLU A 95 25.39 -19.97 -10.02
C GLU A 95 23.98 -20.56 -10.16
N ASN A 96 23.02 -19.65 -9.94
CA ASN A 96 21.73 -19.62 -10.62
C ASN A 96 20.57 -20.42 -9.97
N MET A 97 19.88 -19.74 -9.06
CA MET A 97 18.43 -19.52 -9.04
C MET A 97 18.17 -18.52 -7.91
N ALA A 98 18.50 -17.26 -8.15
CA ALA A 98 18.14 -16.18 -7.23
C ALA A 98 16.61 -15.97 -7.34
N ALA A 99 15.87 -16.83 -6.66
CA ALA A 99 14.51 -16.53 -6.24
C ALA A 99 14.56 -15.15 -5.55
N THR A 100 13.92 -14.17 -6.18
CA THR A 100 13.72 -12.84 -5.63
C THR A 100 13.21 -13.01 -4.21
N LYS A 101 14.05 -12.72 -3.20
CA LYS A 101 13.69 -12.91 -1.79
C LYS A 101 12.35 -12.21 -1.56
N PRO A 102 11.33 -12.88 -0.98
CA PRO A 102 10.06 -12.23 -0.71
C PRO A 102 10.35 -11.04 0.20
N SER A 103 9.96 -9.86 -0.28
CA SER A 103 10.14 -8.65 0.49
C SER A 103 9.20 -8.73 1.71
N ASN A 104 9.78 -8.74 2.92
CA ASN A 104 9.13 -9.02 4.21
C ASN A 104 8.13 -7.92 4.66
N TRP A 105 7.37 -7.32 3.75
CA TRP A 105 6.39 -6.29 4.07
C TRP A 105 5.04 -6.93 4.37
N ARG A 106 4.32 -6.40 5.38
CA ARG A 106 2.93 -6.82 5.64
C ARG A 106 2.03 -6.39 4.49
N VAL A 107 1.11 -7.27 4.09
CA VAL A 107 0.08 -6.98 3.08
C VAL A 107 -0.81 -5.86 3.59
N CYS A 108 -1.00 -4.84 2.75
CA CYS A 108 -1.82 -3.68 3.07
C CYS A 108 -3.27 -4.10 3.32
N ASN A 109 -3.83 -3.74 4.49
CA ASN A 109 -5.22 -4.04 4.86
C ASN A 109 -6.26 -3.37 3.93
N VAL A 110 -5.90 -2.29 3.22
CA VAL A 110 -6.78 -1.58 2.28
C VAL A 110 -6.67 -2.13 0.86
N CYS A 111 -5.47 -2.17 0.29
CA CYS A 111 -5.28 -2.47 -1.14
C CYS A 111 -4.84 -3.91 -1.43
N LEU A 112 -4.60 -4.73 -0.40
CA LEU A 112 -4.21 -6.13 -0.55
C LEU A 112 -3.03 -6.35 -1.53
N GLY A 113 -1.99 -5.50 -1.43
CA GLY A 113 -0.79 -5.61 -2.26
C GLY A 113 -0.81 -4.82 -3.56
N ILE A 114 -1.95 -4.27 -4.00
CA ILE A 114 -2.08 -3.60 -5.31
C ILE A 114 -1.13 -2.41 -5.46
N LEU A 115 -0.97 -1.59 -4.42
CA LEU A 115 0.00 -0.48 -4.38
C LEU A 115 1.29 -0.85 -3.63
N GLN A 116 1.60 -2.15 -3.57
CA GLN A 116 2.86 -2.69 -3.05
C GLN A 116 3.54 -3.40 -4.23
N GLY A 117 3.77 -4.71 -4.17
CA GLY A 117 4.46 -5.46 -5.23
C GLY A 117 3.79 -5.39 -6.61
N PHE A 118 2.46 -5.34 -6.68
CA PHE A 118 1.74 -5.40 -7.97
C PHE A 118 1.76 -4.09 -8.79
N CYS A 119 2.40 -3.05 -8.29
CA CYS A 119 2.67 -1.82 -9.05
C CYS A 119 4.16 -1.54 -9.22
N GLU A 120 5.05 -2.46 -8.81
CA GLU A 120 6.50 -2.32 -9.00
C GLU A 120 6.96 -2.88 -10.35
N LYS A 121 8.16 -2.48 -10.77
CA LYS A 121 8.76 -2.86 -12.06
C LYS A 121 8.73 -4.37 -12.31
N ASP A 122 9.15 -5.19 -11.35
CA ASP A 122 9.23 -6.66 -11.53
C ASP A 122 7.90 -7.28 -11.98
N PHE A 123 6.78 -6.91 -11.33
CA PHE A 123 5.46 -7.39 -11.72
C PHE A 123 5.06 -6.89 -13.11
N ILE A 124 5.37 -5.62 -13.44
CA ILE A 124 5.05 -5.05 -14.75
C ILE A 124 5.86 -5.73 -15.85
N THR A 125 7.14 -6.01 -15.62
CA THR A 125 8.00 -6.79 -16.52
C THR A 125 7.41 -8.17 -16.78
N GLU A 126 6.97 -8.90 -15.75
CA GLU A 126 6.31 -10.20 -15.94
C GLU A 126 5.02 -10.12 -16.77
N VAL A 127 4.23 -9.05 -16.60
CA VAL A 127 3.04 -8.82 -17.43
C VAL A 127 3.44 -8.52 -18.87
N CYS A 128 4.44 -7.67 -19.10
CA CYS A 128 4.90 -7.29 -20.44
C CYS A 128 5.47 -8.48 -21.20
N GLN A 129 6.25 -9.33 -20.54
CA GLN A 129 6.75 -10.59 -21.13
C GLN A 129 5.61 -11.49 -21.63
N LYS A 130 4.49 -11.58 -20.89
CA LYS A 130 3.30 -12.31 -21.36
C LYS A 130 2.61 -11.65 -22.55
N VAL A 131 2.61 -10.33 -22.60
CA VAL A 131 2.06 -9.56 -23.73
C VAL A 131 2.89 -9.80 -24.98
N GLU A 132 4.21 -9.68 -24.89
CA GLU A 132 5.14 -9.91 -26.02
C GLU A 132 5.06 -11.35 -26.54
N ALA A 133 5.03 -12.33 -25.63
CA ALA A 133 4.88 -13.74 -25.99
C ALA A 133 3.57 -14.05 -26.74
N SER A 134 2.58 -13.15 -26.71
CA SER A 134 1.33 -13.30 -27.46
C SER A 134 1.47 -12.95 -28.96
N GLY A 135 2.58 -12.33 -29.38
CA GLY A 135 2.90 -12.11 -30.80
C GLY A 135 1.99 -11.13 -31.55
N PHE A 136 1.35 -10.20 -30.85
CA PHE A 136 0.54 -9.16 -31.46
C PHE A 136 1.39 -7.99 -31.97
N GLU A 137 0.96 -7.37 -33.07
CA GLU A 137 1.50 -6.10 -33.54
C GLU A 137 0.68 -4.94 -32.98
N PHE A 138 1.33 -3.96 -32.36
CA PHE A 138 0.69 -2.77 -31.81
C PHE A 138 1.66 -1.59 -31.77
N THR A 139 1.13 -0.36 -31.81
CA THR A 139 1.90 0.89 -31.76
C THR A 139 1.58 1.75 -30.55
N SER A 140 0.58 1.36 -29.77
CA SER A 140 0.18 1.96 -28.49
C SER A 140 -0.63 0.94 -27.70
N VAL A 141 -0.80 1.14 -26.40
CA VAL A 141 -1.54 0.22 -25.53
C VAL A 141 -2.55 0.95 -24.65
N VAL A 142 -3.74 0.37 -24.45
CA VAL A 142 -4.66 0.78 -23.39
C VAL A 142 -4.58 -0.22 -22.23
N LEU A 143 -4.25 0.28 -21.04
CA LEU A 143 -4.22 -0.53 -19.82
C LEU A 143 -5.60 -0.58 -19.16
N SER A 144 -6.15 -1.78 -19.06
CA SER A 144 -7.40 -2.10 -18.40
C SER A 144 -7.13 -2.91 -17.14
N VAL A 145 -7.51 -2.35 -15.99
CA VAL A 145 -7.31 -3.03 -14.70
C VAL A 145 -8.64 -3.21 -13.97
N SER A 146 -8.85 -4.42 -13.46
CA SER A 146 -10.00 -4.83 -12.66
C SER A 146 -9.55 -5.30 -11.28
N PHE A 147 -10.14 -4.73 -10.23
CA PHE A 147 -9.81 -5.05 -8.84
C PHE A 147 -10.90 -5.89 -8.16
N PRO A 148 -10.56 -6.64 -7.10
CA PRO A 148 -11.53 -7.38 -6.31
C PRO A 148 -12.62 -6.44 -5.76
N PRO A 149 -13.92 -6.77 -5.91
CA PRO A 149 -15.03 -5.94 -5.42
C PRO A 149 -14.93 -5.57 -3.93
N GLN A 150 -14.42 -6.49 -3.11
CA GLN A 150 -14.24 -6.30 -1.67
C GLN A 150 -13.24 -5.19 -1.32
N LEU A 151 -12.36 -4.77 -2.23
CA LEU A 151 -11.50 -3.62 -1.95
C LEU A 151 -12.31 -2.36 -1.68
N SER A 152 -13.51 -2.22 -2.29
CA SER A 152 -14.39 -1.08 -2.02
C SER A 152 -14.95 -1.08 -0.59
N VAL A 153 -15.16 -2.26 0.02
CA VAL A 153 -15.57 -2.38 1.43
C VAL A 153 -14.42 -1.92 2.34
N ARG A 154 -13.21 -2.42 2.09
CA ARG A 154 -12.00 -2.06 2.87
C ARG A 154 -11.67 -0.59 2.78
N GLU A 155 -11.79 -0.03 1.57
CA GLU A 155 -11.62 1.40 1.31
C GLU A 155 -12.66 2.24 2.04
N HIS A 156 -13.92 1.78 2.11
CA HIS A 156 -14.96 2.45 2.88
C HIS A 156 -14.69 2.41 4.39
N ALA A 157 -14.27 1.26 4.93
CA ALA A 157 -13.89 1.13 6.33
C ALA A 157 -12.72 2.08 6.69
N ALA A 158 -11.69 2.11 5.86
CA ALA A 158 -10.56 3.04 6.04
C ALA A 158 -11.01 4.51 5.93
N TRP A 159 -11.90 4.84 4.99
CA TRP A 159 -12.45 6.19 4.88
C TRP A 159 -13.23 6.61 6.14
N LEU A 160 -14.07 5.73 6.71
CA LEU A 160 -14.78 6.01 7.97
C LEU A 160 -13.81 6.26 9.13
N LEU A 161 -12.77 5.43 9.23
CA LEU A 161 -11.72 5.59 10.25
C LEU A 161 -11.00 6.94 10.12
N VAL A 162 -10.64 7.33 8.90
CA VAL A 162 -9.99 8.63 8.63
C VAL A 162 -10.94 9.78 8.89
N LYS A 163 -12.20 9.68 8.45
CA LYS A 163 -13.25 10.68 8.70
C LYS A 163 -13.42 10.93 10.20
N GLN A 164 -13.45 9.87 11.01
CA GLN A 164 -13.53 9.98 12.46
C GLN A 164 -12.31 10.70 13.05
N GLU A 165 -11.09 10.37 12.61
CA GLU A 165 -9.86 10.99 13.11
C GLU A 165 -9.71 12.45 12.69
N MET A 166 -10.15 12.79 11.47
CA MET A 166 -10.21 14.18 10.99
C MET A 166 -11.22 15.01 11.78
N GLY A 167 -12.38 14.41 12.12
CA GLY A 167 -13.39 15.06 12.96
C GLY A 167 -12.87 15.45 14.35
N LYS A 168 -11.99 14.64 14.97
CA LYS A 168 -11.32 14.99 16.24
C LYS A 168 -10.40 16.22 16.12
N GLN A 169 -9.92 16.50 14.92
CA GLN A 169 -9.05 17.62 14.61
C GLN A 169 -9.82 18.85 14.09
N SER A 170 -11.16 18.81 14.11
CA SER A 170 -12.02 19.83 13.48
C SER A 170 -11.75 20.03 11.99
N LEU A 171 -11.25 18.99 11.31
CA LEU A 171 -11.03 18.94 9.87
C LEU A 171 -12.11 18.08 9.20
N SER A 172 -12.44 18.40 7.96
CA SER A 172 -13.36 17.60 7.15
C SER A 172 -12.61 16.90 6.01
N LEU A 173 -12.92 15.63 5.78
CA LEU A 173 -12.48 14.89 4.60
C LEU A 173 -13.71 14.36 3.84
N GLY A 174 -13.93 14.89 2.65
CA GLY A 174 -14.90 14.38 1.70
C GLY A 174 -14.44 13.08 1.06
N ARG A 175 -15.39 12.25 0.61
CA ARG A 175 -15.07 10.99 -0.10
C ARG A 175 -14.31 11.23 -1.42
N ASN A 176 -14.52 12.38 -2.05
CA ASN A 176 -13.86 12.76 -3.30
C ASN A 176 -12.43 13.29 -3.10
N ASP A 177 -12.04 13.58 -1.85
CA ASP A 177 -10.69 14.04 -1.52
C ASP A 177 -9.69 12.87 -1.47
N VAL A 178 -10.19 11.63 -1.44
CA VAL A 178 -9.38 10.41 -1.46
C VAL A 178 -9.06 10.06 -2.92
N VAL A 179 -7.78 10.07 -3.28
CA VAL A 179 -7.31 9.62 -4.59
C VAL A 179 -7.76 8.17 -4.83
N GLN A 180 -8.31 7.85 -6.00
CA GLN A 180 -8.84 6.52 -6.26
C GLN A 180 -7.72 5.47 -6.41
N LEU A 181 -7.96 4.23 -5.97
CA LEU A 181 -6.97 3.13 -6.08
C LEU A 181 -6.50 2.96 -7.53
N LYS A 182 -7.45 2.99 -8.46
CA LYS A 182 -7.19 2.80 -9.89
C LYS A 182 -6.39 3.95 -10.48
N GLU A 183 -6.59 5.16 -9.99
CA GLU A 183 -5.87 6.34 -10.45
C GLU A 183 -4.40 6.30 -10.00
N ALA A 184 -4.16 6.10 -8.69
CA ALA A 184 -2.81 5.94 -8.16
C ALA A 184 -2.07 4.75 -8.81
N TYR A 185 -2.75 3.63 -9.04
CA TYR A 185 -2.17 2.48 -9.74
C TYR A 185 -1.72 2.85 -11.15
N LYS A 186 -2.55 3.58 -11.91
CA LYS A 186 -2.22 4.03 -13.27
C LYS A 186 -1.07 5.03 -13.29
N TRP A 187 -1.01 5.95 -12.33
CA TRP A 187 0.11 6.90 -12.20
C TRP A 187 1.46 6.18 -12.10
N ILE A 188 1.50 5.07 -11.37
CA ILE A 188 2.72 4.27 -11.18
C ILE A 188 3.00 3.40 -12.40
N THR A 189 1.98 2.68 -12.89
CA THR A 189 2.19 1.59 -13.86
C THR A 189 2.21 2.05 -15.31
N HIS A 190 1.51 3.11 -15.71
CA HIS A 190 1.51 3.57 -17.11
C HIS A 190 2.93 3.87 -17.65
N PRO A 191 3.78 4.63 -16.92
CA PRO A 191 5.16 4.84 -17.37
C PRO A 191 5.96 3.55 -17.47
N LEU A 192 5.76 2.60 -16.54
CA LEU A 192 6.46 1.31 -16.54
C LEU A 192 6.06 0.46 -17.75
N PHE A 193 4.76 0.36 -18.07
CA PHE A 193 4.30 -0.31 -19.28
C PHE A 193 4.84 0.34 -20.55
N SER A 194 4.90 1.68 -20.57
CA SER A 194 5.39 2.41 -21.74
C SER A 194 6.89 2.23 -21.95
N GLU A 195 7.67 2.22 -20.87
CA GLU A 195 9.11 1.92 -20.88
C GLU A 195 9.35 0.48 -21.33
N GLU A 196 8.66 -0.48 -20.74
CA GLU A 196 8.93 -1.91 -20.96
C GLU A 196 8.49 -2.39 -22.35
N LEU A 197 7.33 -1.94 -22.85
CA LEU A 197 6.82 -2.32 -24.18
C LEU A 197 7.35 -1.42 -25.31
N GLY A 198 8.08 -0.34 -25.00
CA GLY A 198 8.59 0.61 -25.99
C GLY A 198 7.52 1.38 -26.77
N VAL A 199 6.27 1.40 -26.31
CA VAL A 199 5.13 2.09 -26.96
C VAL A 199 4.39 2.98 -25.96
N PRO A 200 3.71 4.05 -26.41
CA PRO A 200 2.93 4.90 -25.51
C PRO A 200 1.69 4.18 -24.95
N THR A 201 1.33 4.50 -23.71
CA THR A 201 0.00 4.19 -23.17
C THR A 201 -1.02 5.22 -23.66
N ASP A 202 -2.00 4.79 -24.45
CA ASP A 202 -3.07 5.63 -25.02
C ASP A 202 -4.44 5.03 -24.69
N GLY A 203 -5.33 5.83 -24.10
CA GLY A 203 -6.71 5.43 -23.80
C GLY A 203 -7.58 5.14 -25.02
N LYS A 204 -7.11 5.49 -26.22
CA LYS A 204 -7.77 5.21 -27.51
C LYS A 204 -7.09 4.10 -28.32
N SER A 205 -6.08 3.43 -27.76
CA SER A 205 -5.43 2.32 -28.44
C SER A 205 -6.44 1.22 -28.80
N LEU A 206 -6.23 0.58 -29.95
CA LEU A 206 -6.96 -0.62 -30.36
C LEU A 206 -6.43 -1.89 -29.68
N PHE A 207 -5.28 -1.81 -29.02
CA PHE A 207 -4.64 -2.92 -28.32
C PHE A 207 -4.81 -2.77 -26.80
N GLU A 208 -5.57 -3.68 -26.20
CA GLU A 208 -5.87 -3.68 -24.76
C GLU A 208 -5.03 -4.73 -24.03
N VAL A 209 -4.30 -4.29 -23.00
CA VAL A 209 -3.71 -5.18 -22.00
C VAL A 209 -4.61 -5.16 -20.76
N SER A 210 -5.16 -6.32 -20.41
CA SER A 210 -6.10 -6.46 -19.29
C SER A 210 -5.49 -7.24 -18.14
N VAL A 211 -5.46 -6.61 -16.95
CA VAL A 211 -5.02 -7.24 -15.70
C VAL A 211 -6.20 -7.33 -14.75
N VAL A 212 -6.52 -8.56 -14.33
CA VAL A 212 -7.63 -8.85 -13.42
C VAL A 212 -7.08 -9.41 -12.12
N PHE A 213 -7.26 -8.67 -11.03
CA PHE A 213 -6.89 -9.10 -9.69
C PHE A 213 -8.08 -9.77 -8.99
N ALA A 214 -7.79 -10.86 -8.27
CA ALA A 214 -8.72 -11.56 -7.40
C ALA A 214 -8.09 -11.75 -6.02
N HIS A 215 -8.92 -11.85 -4.98
CA HIS A 215 -8.46 -12.17 -3.62
C HIS A 215 -9.46 -13.12 -2.94
N PRO A 216 -9.38 -14.44 -3.20
CA PRO A 216 -10.39 -15.40 -2.75
C PRO A 216 -10.66 -15.39 -1.24
N GLU A 217 -9.61 -15.19 -0.44
CA GLU A 217 -9.67 -15.22 1.03
C GLU A 217 -10.57 -14.13 1.63
N THR A 218 -10.85 -13.05 0.89
CA THR A 218 -11.61 -11.89 1.37
C THR A 218 -12.91 -11.67 0.60
N LEU A 219 -13.36 -12.68 -0.16
CA LEU A 219 -14.63 -12.60 -0.89
C LEU A 219 -15.83 -12.36 0.04
N GLN A 220 -15.76 -12.90 1.26
CA GLN A 220 -16.81 -12.78 2.27
C GLN A 220 -17.01 -11.35 2.78
N ASP A 221 -16.03 -10.46 2.62
CA ASP A 221 -16.14 -9.04 3.00
C ASP A 221 -17.34 -8.34 2.32
N CYS A 222 -17.84 -8.86 1.19
CA CYS A 222 -19.01 -8.27 0.53
C CYS A 222 -20.35 -8.82 1.05
N HIS A 223 -20.36 -9.95 1.77
CA HIS A 223 -21.58 -10.73 2.01
C HIS A 223 -22.61 -9.98 2.85
N PHE A 224 -22.17 -9.28 3.90
CA PHE A 224 -23.07 -8.51 4.77
C PHE A 224 -23.85 -7.43 4.00
N LEU A 225 -23.27 -6.88 2.91
CA LEU A 225 -23.99 -5.92 2.05
C LEU A 225 -25.19 -6.55 1.35
N GLY A 226 -25.16 -7.86 1.10
CA GLY A 226 -26.30 -8.60 0.55
C GLY A 226 -27.49 -8.64 1.50
N GLU A 227 -27.23 -8.63 2.80
CA GLU A 227 -28.26 -8.62 3.85
C GLU A 227 -28.79 -7.20 4.10
N VAL A 228 -27.89 -6.21 4.14
CA VAL A 228 -28.25 -4.80 4.42
C VAL A 228 -28.85 -4.09 3.20
N CYS A 229 -28.44 -4.47 1.99
CA CYS A 229 -28.84 -3.80 0.73
C CYS A 229 -29.17 -4.81 -0.39
N PRO A 230 -30.13 -5.74 -0.19
CA PRO A 230 -30.42 -6.81 -1.15
C PRO A 230 -30.80 -6.31 -2.55
N ASP A 231 -31.48 -5.16 -2.64
CA ASP A 231 -31.88 -4.54 -3.91
C ASP A 231 -30.70 -4.18 -4.84
N CYS A 232 -29.49 -4.03 -4.28
CA CYS A 232 -28.28 -3.74 -5.03
C CYS A 232 -27.71 -4.98 -5.73
N PHE A 233 -28.07 -6.19 -5.27
CA PHE A 233 -27.45 -7.45 -5.68
C PHE A 233 -28.48 -8.36 -6.36
N LYS A 234 -28.84 -8.01 -7.60
CA LYS A 234 -29.75 -8.84 -8.40
C LYS A 234 -28.99 -9.97 -9.10
N PRO A 235 -29.42 -11.24 -8.98
CA PRO A 235 -28.85 -12.35 -9.73
C PRO A 235 -28.96 -12.10 -11.24
N ALA A 236 -27.84 -12.22 -11.96
CA ALA A 236 -27.81 -12.21 -13.42
C ALA A 236 -27.55 -13.63 -13.92
N LYS A 237 -28.29 -14.06 -14.96
CA LYS A 237 -28.30 -15.45 -15.45
C LYS A 237 -26.92 -16.05 -15.80
N ASN A 238 -25.88 -15.23 -15.95
CA ASN A 238 -24.55 -15.64 -16.42
C ASN A 238 -23.38 -15.15 -15.54
N LYS A 239 -23.61 -14.75 -14.28
CA LYS A 239 -22.52 -14.27 -13.40
C LYS A 239 -22.26 -15.23 -12.25
N GLN A 240 -20.98 -15.59 -12.06
CA GLN A 240 -20.52 -16.42 -10.94
C GLN A 240 -20.70 -15.74 -9.57
N SER A 241 -20.77 -14.41 -9.52
CA SER A 241 -21.04 -13.64 -8.30
C SER A 241 -21.92 -12.42 -8.60
N VAL A 242 -22.83 -12.12 -7.67
CA VAL A 242 -23.66 -10.90 -7.69
C VAL A 242 -22.90 -9.66 -7.22
N PHE A 243 -21.79 -9.86 -6.49
CA PHE A 243 -20.98 -8.80 -5.90
C PHE A 243 -20.02 -8.19 -6.92
N THR A 244 -20.57 -7.55 -7.96
CA THR A 244 -19.73 -6.75 -8.87
C THR A 244 -19.25 -5.48 -8.15
N ARG A 245 -18.08 -4.93 -8.53
CA ARG A 245 -17.57 -3.67 -7.97
C ARG A 245 -18.62 -2.55 -8.01
N MET A 246 -19.38 -2.43 -9.10
CA MET A 246 -20.42 -1.40 -9.22
C MET A 246 -21.59 -1.63 -8.25
N ALA A 247 -22.04 -2.88 -8.07
CA ALA A 247 -23.08 -3.22 -7.11
C ALA A 247 -22.63 -2.95 -5.66
N VAL A 248 -21.38 -3.30 -5.33
CA VAL A 248 -20.78 -3.02 -4.02
C VAL A 248 -20.69 -1.51 -3.77
N LEU A 249 -20.19 -0.72 -4.73
CA LEU A 249 -20.13 0.74 -4.60
C LEU A 249 -21.53 1.37 -4.41
N LYS A 250 -22.54 0.87 -5.11
CA LYS A 250 -23.93 1.30 -4.95
C LYS A 250 -24.51 0.94 -3.58
N ALA A 251 -24.17 -0.23 -3.04
CA ALA A 251 -24.58 -0.59 -1.69
C ALA A 251 -23.90 0.30 -0.65
N LEU A 252 -22.59 0.52 -0.77
CA LEU A 252 -21.79 1.39 0.11
C LEU A 252 -22.18 2.88 0.04
N SER A 253 -22.93 3.32 -0.98
CA SER A 253 -23.47 4.69 -1.03
C SER A 253 -24.86 4.81 -0.38
N ARG A 254 -25.50 3.68 -0.05
CA ARG A 254 -26.86 3.61 0.52
C ARG A 254 -26.88 3.14 1.97
N ILE A 255 -25.92 2.31 2.36
CA ILE A 255 -25.77 1.82 3.73
C ILE A 255 -25.54 2.98 4.70
N LYS A 256 -26.13 2.90 5.90
CA LYS A 256 -25.87 3.85 6.98
C LYS A 256 -24.56 3.49 7.67
N GLU A 257 -23.90 4.47 8.29
CA GLU A 257 -22.61 4.23 8.95
C GLU A 257 -22.75 3.22 10.11
N GLU A 258 -23.83 3.30 10.88
CA GLU A 258 -24.13 2.36 11.96
C GLU A 258 -24.29 0.91 11.47
N ASP A 259 -24.97 0.70 10.34
CA ASP A 259 -25.21 -0.61 9.76
C ASP A 259 -23.91 -1.21 9.17
N PHE A 260 -22.96 -0.36 8.75
CA PHE A 260 -21.66 -0.81 8.25
C PHE A 260 -20.71 -1.24 9.38
N LEU A 261 -20.84 -0.63 10.56
CA LEU A 261 -19.94 -0.84 11.70
C LEU A 261 -20.41 -1.95 12.67
N THR A 262 -21.60 -2.50 12.45
CA THR A 262 -22.21 -3.59 13.24
C THR A 262 -21.69 -4.96 12.79
#